data_AF-A0A497T7I2-F1
#
_entry.id   AF-A0A497T7I2-F1
#
_cell.length_a   1.000
_cell.length_b   1.000
_cell.length_c   1.000
_cell.angle_alpha   90.00
_cell.angle_beta   90.00
_cell.angle_gamma   90.00
#
_symmetry.space_group_name_H-M   'P 1'
#
loop_
_entity.id
_entity.type
_entity.pdbx_description
1 polymer ?
#
loop_
_entity_poly.entity_id
_entity_poly.type
_entity_poly.pdbx_seq_one_letter_code
_entity_poly.pdbx_strand_id
1 'polypeptide(L)'
;MQEIVKKQDLYRFSYFLSNEKCFFHRYCDTGFKTKWTGFWCKEYKFLEYFAFQSNGVWLSPETCKKVSYNGIKAEHFYKINNGQIKETVYIPEKFSSLIISLQGEKPMQLFLELAVNIRKRAENVTQRRYTVSLLKDFVSIRNRLGSFGVKVLKGKMIFKRNERYKTHYPSGEEQKCFIPGEIFLTGNPAVIELAAEKPMKAYPENPGKREAKHQPILNTLKTDNPLLKKGFDWSVTGIELLRKKYNSFEGFYAGLP
;
A
#
# COMPACT_ATOMS: atom_id res chain seq x y z
N MET A 1 -8.77 -17.24 -14.94
CA MET A 1 -8.27 -16.81 -13.61
C MET A 1 -7.16 -17.79 -13.26
N GLN A 2 -5.92 -17.34 -13.14
CA GLN A 2 -4.83 -18.25 -12.75
C GLN A 2 -4.90 -18.44 -11.23
N GLU A 3 -5.07 -19.69 -10.80
CA GLU A 3 -5.01 -20.03 -9.39
C GLU A 3 -3.55 -20.13 -8.97
N ILE A 4 -3.09 -19.14 -8.21
CA ILE A 4 -1.71 -19.11 -7.73
C ILE A 4 -1.71 -19.74 -6.34
N VAL A 5 -1.63 -21.08 -6.33
CA VAL A 5 -0.88 -21.85 -5.33
C VAL A 5 -1.57 -22.17 -3.98
N LYS A 6 -1.32 -23.40 -3.49
CA LYS A 6 -1.72 -23.90 -2.15
C LYS A 6 -0.91 -23.18 -1.04
N LYS A 7 -1.49 -23.01 0.15
CA LYS A 7 -0.91 -22.32 1.34
C LYS A 7 0.62 -22.40 1.52
N GLN A 8 1.22 -23.55 1.25
CA GLN A 8 2.63 -23.85 1.58
C GLN A 8 3.67 -23.05 0.80
N ASP A 9 3.34 -22.44 -0.34
CA ASP A 9 4.33 -21.69 -1.15
C ASP A 9 4.00 -20.20 -1.34
N LEU A 10 2.92 -19.67 -0.74
CA LEU A 10 2.51 -18.27 -0.93
C LEU A 10 3.64 -17.26 -0.60
N TYR A 11 4.52 -17.61 0.34
CA TYR A 11 5.64 -16.76 0.75
C TYR A 11 6.68 -16.51 -0.35
N ARG A 12 6.73 -17.39 -1.36
CA ARG A 12 7.66 -17.32 -2.51
C ARG A 12 7.15 -16.44 -3.63
N PHE A 13 5.85 -16.15 -3.66
CA PHE A 13 5.21 -15.41 -4.74
C PHE A 13 4.87 -13.98 -4.32
N SER A 14 4.90 -13.08 -5.30
CA SER A 14 4.44 -11.71 -5.16
C SER A 14 3.73 -11.28 -6.43
N TYR A 15 2.92 -10.24 -6.32
CA TYR A 15 2.19 -9.68 -7.46
C TYR A 15 2.34 -8.17 -7.48
N PHE A 16 2.15 -7.61 -8.67
CA PHE A 16 1.94 -6.17 -8.79
C PHE A 16 0.55 -5.88 -9.34
N LEU A 17 0.07 -4.70 -8.97
CA LEU A 17 -1.06 -4.04 -9.59
C LEU A 17 -0.55 -2.70 -10.10
N SER A 18 -1.03 -2.25 -11.26
CA SER A 18 -0.57 -0.98 -11.84
C SER A 18 -1.63 -0.33 -12.71
N ASN A 19 -1.47 0.96 -12.94
CA ASN A 19 -2.11 1.72 -14.01
C ASN A 19 -1.13 2.78 -14.55
N GLU A 20 -1.62 3.75 -15.32
CA GLU A 20 -0.80 4.83 -15.89
C GLU A 20 -0.11 5.78 -14.87
N LYS A 21 -0.48 5.73 -13.58
CA LYS A 21 -0.09 6.71 -12.55
C LYS A 21 0.65 6.10 -11.37
N CYS A 22 0.33 4.86 -11.02
CA CYS A 22 0.78 4.22 -9.79
C CYS A 22 0.91 2.70 -9.94
N PHE A 23 1.59 2.10 -8.96
CA PHE A 23 1.62 0.67 -8.81
C PHE A 23 1.69 0.26 -7.35
N PHE A 24 1.32 -0.99 -7.10
CA PHE A 24 1.33 -1.63 -5.79
C PHE A 24 2.06 -2.96 -5.89
N HIS A 25 2.94 -3.25 -4.95
CA HIS A 25 3.68 -4.51 -4.85
C HIS A 25 3.48 -5.15 -3.48
N ARG A 26 3.11 -6.45 -3.44
CA ARG A 26 2.94 -7.22 -2.19
C ARG A 26 3.19 -8.70 -2.43
N TYR A 27 3.62 -9.40 -1.39
CA TYR A 27 3.72 -10.87 -1.42
C TYR A 27 2.35 -11.52 -1.26
N CYS A 28 2.19 -12.71 -1.85
CA CYS A 28 0.95 -13.49 -1.80
C CYS A 28 0.65 -14.04 -0.40
N ASP A 29 1.64 -14.07 0.50
CA ASP A 29 1.41 -14.41 1.90
C ASP A 29 0.94 -13.23 2.74
N THR A 30 0.61 -12.08 2.13
CA THR A 30 0.26 -10.79 2.76
C THR A 30 1.42 -9.91 3.18
N GLY A 31 2.66 -10.41 3.14
CA GLY A 31 3.83 -9.70 3.66
C GLY A 31 4.31 -8.51 2.82
N PHE A 32 4.86 -7.52 3.52
CA PHE A 32 5.59 -6.37 2.96
C PHE A 32 7.08 -6.53 3.25
N LYS A 33 7.70 -7.49 2.56
CA LYS A 33 9.00 -8.07 2.96
C LYS A 33 10.22 -7.29 2.49
N THR A 34 10.05 -6.42 1.50
CA THR A 34 11.16 -5.69 0.87
C THR A 34 10.85 -4.21 0.78
N LYS A 35 11.89 -3.38 0.64
CA LYS A 35 11.71 -1.94 0.48
C LYS A 35 10.81 -1.55 -0.68
N TRP A 36 10.68 -2.44 -1.67
CA TRP A 36 9.90 -2.26 -2.90
C TRP A 36 8.42 -2.55 -2.70
N THR A 37 8.06 -3.36 -1.70
CA THR A 37 6.65 -3.59 -1.37
C THR A 37 5.98 -2.31 -0.89
N GLY A 38 4.69 -2.16 -1.12
CA GLY A 38 3.93 -0.95 -0.81
C GLY A 38 3.30 -0.30 -2.03
N PHE A 39 2.81 0.92 -1.85
CA PHE A 39 2.14 1.70 -2.90
C PHE A 39 3.01 2.87 -3.34
N TRP A 40 3.15 3.00 -4.66
CA TRP A 40 4.07 3.92 -5.31
C TRP A 40 3.36 4.72 -6.39
N CYS A 41 3.72 5.99 -6.52
CA CYS A 41 3.35 6.83 -7.65
C CYS A 41 4.61 7.42 -8.26
N LYS A 42 4.99 6.93 -9.45
CA LYS A 42 6.29 7.23 -10.07
C LYS A 42 7.43 6.90 -9.09
N GLU A 43 8.34 7.83 -8.86
CA GLU A 43 9.50 7.67 -7.96
C GLU A 43 9.20 7.83 -6.46
N TYR A 44 7.94 8.03 -6.07
CA TYR A 44 7.53 8.29 -4.69
C TYR A 44 6.81 7.10 -4.09
N LYS A 45 7.29 6.60 -2.95
CA LYS A 45 6.54 5.68 -2.09
C LYS A 45 5.57 6.50 -1.27
N PHE A 46 4.36 6.00 -1.06
CA PHE A 46 3.37 6.60 -0.17
C PHE A 46 3.03 5.64 0.98
N LEU A 47 2.85 4.37 0.67
CA LEU A 47 2.48 3.34 1.64
C LEU A 47 3.63 2.36 1.84
N GLU A 48 4.00 2.13 3.09
CA GLU A 48 4.96 1.09 3.48
C GLU A 48 4.26 -0.26 3.57
N TYR A 49 3.21 -0.35 4.39
CA TYR A 49 2.36 -1.53 4.52
C TYR A 49 0.97 -1.17 5.02
N PHE A 50 0.05 -2.11 4.88
CA PHE A 50 -1.21 -2.13 5.63
C PHE A 50 -1.47 -3.52 6.20
N ALA A 51 -2.18 -3.58 7.32
CA ALA A 51 -2.61 -4.83 7.93
C ALA A 51 -4.00 -4.66 8.53
N PHE A 52 -4.84 -5.68 8.36
CA PHE A 52 -6.18 -5.71 8.95
C PHE A 52 -6.24 -6.73 10.07
N GLN A 53 -6.98 -6.40 11.12
CA GLN A 53 -7.35 -7.31 12.19
C GLN A 53 -8.87 -7.38 12.28
N SER A 54 -9.43 -8.58 12.43
CA SER A 54 -10.85 -8.79 12.70
C SER A 54 -11.02 -9.61 13.96
N ASN A 55 -11.84 -9.13 14.91
CA ASN A 55 -12.08 -9.79 16.20
C ASN A 55 -10.78 -10.22 16.91
N GLY A 56 -9.77 -9.36 16.93
CA GLY A 56 -8.47 -9.64 17.54
C GLY A 56 -7.51 -10.53 16.72
N VAL A 57 -7.96 -11.09 15.59
CA VAL A 57 -7.14 -11.95 14.72
C VAL A 57 -6.64 -11.17 13.51
N TRP A 58 -5.33 -11.17 13.28
CA TRP A 58 -4.73 -10.54 12.11
C TRP A 58 -5.00 -11.32 10.83
N LEU A 59 -5.30 -10.59 9.76
CA LEU A 59 -5.30 -11.10 8.39
C LEU A 59 -3.85 -11.12 7.91
N SER A 60 -3.22 -12.28 8.09
CA SER A 60 -1.77 -12.49 8.09
C SER A 60 -1.40 -13.77 7.34
N PRO A 61 -0.11 -14.10 7.15
CA PRO A 61 0.30 -15.34 6.49
C PRO A 61 -0.29 -16.61 7.13
N GLU A 62 -0.50 -16.61 8.46
CA GLU A 62 -1.04 -17.75 9.19
C GLU A 62 -2.52 -18.00 8.85
N THR A 63 -3.28 -16.92 8.63
CA THR A 63 -4.72 -16.95 8.36
C THR A 63 -5.05 -16.98 6.87
N CYS A 64 -4.17 -16.48 6.01
CA CYS A 64 -4.31 -16.56 4.55
C CYS A 64 -4.17 -18.01 4.07
N LYS A 65 -5.19 -18.51 3.35
CA LYS A 65 -5.22 -19.90 2.86
C LYS A 65 -5.05 -20.01 1.35
N LYS A 66 -5.42 -18.96 0.62
CA LYS A 66 -5.44 -18.93 -0.84
C LYS A 66 -5.30 -17.49 -1.34
N VAL A 67 -4.61 -17.35 -2.47
CA VAL A 67 -4.59 -16.12 -3.26
C VAL A 67 -5.00 -16.42 -4.69
N SER A 68 -5.86 -15.58 -5.24
CA SER A 68 -6.18 -15.55 -6.67
C SER A 68 -5.67 -14.24 -7.25
N TYR A 69 -5.00 -14.29 -8.40
CA TYR A 69 -4.52 -13.10 -9.10
C TYR A 69 -4.75 -13.25 -10.59
N ASN A 70 -5.18 -12.17 -11.25
CA ASN A 70 -5.51 -12.19 -12.67
C ASN A 70 -4.85 -11.05 -13.48
N GLY A 71 -3.85 -10.37 -12.91
CA GLY A 71 -3.24 -9.19 -13.54
C GLY A 71 -3.89 -7.86 -13.15
N ILE A 72 -5.20 -7.83 -12.85
CA ILE A 72 -5.95 -6.60 -12.59
C ILE A 72 -6.26 -6.44 -11.10
N LYS A 73 -6.50 -7.55 -10.42
CA LYS A 73 -6.80 -7.61 -8.99
C LYS A 73 -6.15 -8.83 -8.35
N ALA A 74 -5.91 -8.71 -7.05
CA ALA A 74 -5.54 -9.83 -6.20
C ALA A 74 -6.64 -10.05 -5.15
N GLU A 75 -6.96 -11.31 -4.89
CA GLU A 75 -7.95 -11.73 -3.90
C GLU A 75 -7.27 -12.65 -2.88
N HIS A 76 -7.25 -12.26 -1.61
CA HIS A 76 -6.72 -13.05 -0.50
C HIS A 76 -7.88 -13.62 0.30
N PHE A 77 -7.84 -14.92 0.57
CA PHE A 77 -8.89 -15.64 1.30
C PHE A 77 -8.36 -16.08 2.66
N TYR A 78 -8.93 -15.49 3.71
CA TYR A 78 -8.55 -15.73 5.09
C TYR A 78 -9.56 -16.65 5.77
N LYS A 79 -9.05 -17.59 6.55
CA LYS A 79 -9.84 -18.36 7.51
C LYS A 79 -9.46 -17.91 8.92
N ILE A 80 -10.42 -17.31 9.62
CA ILE A 80 -10.32 -16.88 11.01
C ILE A 80 -11.29 -17.70 11.86
N ASN A 81 -11.20 -17.61 13.19
CA ASN A 81 -11.97 -18.46 14.11
C ASN A 81 -13.48 -18.46 13.83
N ASN A 82 -14.04 -17.33 13.38
CA ASN A 82 -15.48 -17.13 13.24
C ASN A 82 -15.94 -16.97 11.77
N GLY A 83 -15.19 -17.50 10.81
CA GLY A 83 -15.62 -17.55 9.40
C GLY A 83 -14.51 -17.21 8.41
N GLN A 84 -14.93 -16.86 7.20
CA GLN A 84 -14.03 -16.51 6.11
C GLN A 84 -14.12 -15.02 5.79
N ILE A 85 -12.97 -14.43 5.44
CA ILE A 85 -12.88 -13.07 4.92
C ILE A 85 -12.15 -13.12 3.59
N LYS A 86 -12.72 -12.48 2.57
CA LYS A 86 -12.09 -12.21 1.29
C LYS A 86 -11.65 -10.75 1.24
N GLU A 87 -10.36 -10.52 1.07
CA GLU A 87 -9.80 -9.21 0.73
C GLU A 87 -9.57 -9.14 -0.77
N THR A 88 -10.11 -8.12 -1.43
CA THR A 88 -9.87 -7.82 -2.85
C THR A 88 -9.11 -6.51 -2.96
N VAL A 89 -7.96 -6.54 -3.63
CA VAL A 89 -7.08 -5.39 -3.85
C VAL A 89 -6.95 -5.13 -5.34
N TYR A 90 -7.17 -3.89 -5.77
CA TYR A 90 -7.02 -3.47 -7.17
C TYR A 90 -6.67 -1.99 -7.27
N ILE A 91 -6.12 -1.59 -8.41
CA ILE A 91 -5.87 -0.19 -8.76
C ILE A 91 -6.88 0.21 -9.86
N PRO A 92 -7.71 1.24 -9.66
CA PRO A 92 -8.63 1.72 -10.68
C PRO A 92 -7.86 2.43 -11.80
N GLU A 93 -8.27 2.28 -13.06
CA GLU A 93 -7.48 2.67 -14.23
C GLU A 93 -7.00 4.13 -14.25
N LYS A 94 -7.82 5.08 -13.78
CA LYS A 94 -7.58 6.52 -13.96
C LYS A 94 -7.11 7.25 -12.71
N PHE A 95 -6.99 6.58 -11.56
CA PHE A 95 -6.70 7.26 -10.29
C PHE A 95 -5.43 6.72 -9.66
N SER A 96 -4.68 7.60 -8.99
CA SER A 96 -3.52 7.23 -8.17
C SER A 96 -3.97 6.63 -6.84
N SER A 97 -4.78 5.57 -6.90
CA SER A 97 -5.47 5.01 -5.76
C SER A 97 -5.28 3.50 -5.68
N LEU A 98 -5.34 2.97 -4.47
CA LEU A 98 -5.45 1.54 -4.20
C LEU A 98 -6.80 1.29 -3.53
N ILE A 99 -7.64 0.45 -4.12
CA ILE A 99 -8.91 0.05 -3.53
C ILE A 99 -8.72 -1.27 -2.81
N ILE A 100 -9.20 -1.31 -1.57
CA ILE A 100 -9.23 -2.53 -0.75
C ILE A 100 -10.68 -2.77 -0.32
N SER A 101 -11.22 -3.92 -0.70
CA SER A 101 -12.54 -4.38 -0.29
C SER A 101 -12.39 -5.62 0.57
N LEU A 102 -12.92 -5.58 1.79
CA LEU A 102 -13.06 -6.75 2.64
C LEU A 102 -14.52 -7.19 2.66
N GLN A 103 -14.75 -8.48 2.46
CA GLN A 103 -16.07 -9.11 2.52
C GLN A 103 -16.00 -10.35 3.40
N GLY A 104 -16.87 -10.43 4.39
CA GLY A 104 -17.01 -11.58 5.27
C GLY A 104 -18.35 -12.27 5.09
N GLU A 105 -18.54 -13.38 5.78
CA GLU A 105 -19.85 -14.06 5.85
C GLU A 105 -20.88 -13.24 6.65
N LYS A 106 -20.42 -12.37 7.55
CA LYS A 106 -21.23 -11.47 8.39
C LYS A 106 -20.66 -10.05 8.38
N PRO A 107 -21.44 -9.02 8.79
CA PRO A 107 -20.92 -7.70 9.11
C PRO A 107 -19.65 -7.78 9.96
N MET A 108 -18.57 -7.14 9.49
CA MET A 108 -17.27 -7.21 10.15
C MET A 108 -16.99 -5.94 10.94
N GLN A 109 -16.22 -6.10 12.02
CA GLN A 109 -15.47 -5.03 12.64
C GLN A 109 -13.99 -5.27 12.35
N LEU A 110 -13.34 -4.25 11.81
CA LEU A 110 -11.96 -4.33 11.35
C LEU A 110 -11.14 -3.21 11.98
N PHE A 111 -9.94 -3.54 12.44
CA PHE A 111 -8.90 -2.57 12.73
C PHE A 111 -7.90 -2.56 11.57
N LEU A 112 -7.56 -1.37 11.07
CA LEU A 112 -6.55 -1.14 10.04
C LEU A 112 -5.32 -0.48 10.68
N GLU A 113 -4.19 -1.18 10.66
CA GLU A 113 -2.88 -0.56 10.84
C GLU A 113 -2.36 -0.11 9.47
N LEU A 114 -2.21 1.21 9.30
CA LEU A 114 -1.69 1.82 8.09
C LEU A 114 -0.32 2.44 8.35
N ALA A 115 0.72 1.98 7.66
CA ALA A 115 2.05 2.54 7.76
C ALA A 115 2.41 3.37 6.53
N VAL A 116 2.43 4.68 6.71
CA VAL A 116 2.71 5.66 5.65
C VAL A 116 4.19 6.01 5.64
N ASN A 117 4.76 6.11 4.45
CA ASN A 117 6.12 6.59 4.23
C ASN A 117 6.17 7.34 2.89
N ILE A 118 5.77 8.62 2.90
CA ILE A 118 5.83 9.49 1.73
C ILE A 118 7.28 9.94 1.51
N ARG A 119 7.99 9.21 0.64
CA ARG A 119 9.42 9.37 0.40
C ARG A 119 9.80 9.14 -1.06
N LYS A 120 10.97 9.61 -1.47
CA LYS A 120 11.57 9.26 -2.75
C LYS A 120 12.13 7.84 -2.70
N ARG A 121 12.21 7.20 -3.88
CA ARG A 121 12.78 5.87 -4.10
C ARG A 121 14.15 5.64 -3.44
N ALA A 122 15.02 6.66 -3.52
CA ALA A 122 16.39 6.58 -3.03
C ALA A 122 16.52 6.70 -1.50
N GLU A 123 15.43 7.09 -0.81
CA GLU A 123 15.43 7.29 0.64
C GLU A 123 14.93 6.02 1.34
N ASN A 124 15.42 5.71 2.54
CA ASN A 124 14.90 4.60 3.36
C ASN A 124 14.45 5.10 4.74
N VAL A 125 15.35 5.79 5.46
CA VAL A 125 15.05 6.50 6.70
C VAL A 125 14.93 7.99 6.43
N THR A 126 13.87 8.61 6.91
CA THR A 126 13.68 10.06 6.81
C THR A 126 13.15 10.59 8.14
N GLN A 127 13.53 11.81 8.49
CA GLN A 127 12.98 12.52 9.65
C GLN A 127 11.77 13.40 9.28
N ARG A 128 11.12 13.14 8.13
CA ARG A 128 9.99 13.96 7.67
C ARG A 128 8.86 13.90 8.69
N ARG A 129 8.37 15.10 9.03
CA ARG A 129 7.16 15.27 9.83
C ARG A 129 5.94 15.11 8.95
N TYR A 130 4.90 14.52 9.53
CA TYR A 130 3.59 14.36 8.91
C TYR A 130 2.57 15.23 9.62
N THR A 131 1.55 15.65 8.87
CA THR A 131 0.32 16.23 9.41
C THR A 131 -0.85 15.33 9.09
N VAL A 132 -1.76 15.16 10.05
CA VAL A 132 -2.98 14.37 9.90
C VAL A 132 -4.20 15.26 10.11
N SER A 133 -5.15 15.19 9.18
CA SER A 133 -6.42 15.90 9.26
C SER A 133 -7.57 14.95 8.93
N LEU A 134 -8.64 14.98 9.73
CA LEU A 134 -9.88 14.24 9.49
C LEU A 134 -10.91 15.19 8.88
N LEU A 135 -11.45 14.83 7.71
CA LEU A 135 -12.52 15.56 7.03
C LEU A 135 -13.67 14.59 6.76
N LYS A 136 -14.72 14.60 7.60
CA LYS A 136 -15.82 13.62 7.57
C LYS A 136 -15.29 12.18 7.56
N ASP A 137 -15.38 11.48 6.43
CA ASP A 137 -14.97 10.08 6.23
C ASP A 137 -13.62 9.94 5.51
N PHE A 138 -12.79 10.98 5.58
CA PHE A 138 -11.49 11.05 4.93
C PHE A 138 -10.37 11.41 5.92
N VAL A 139 -9.40 10.52 6.09
CA VAL A 139 -8.16 10.79 6.83
C VAL A 139 -7.08 11.20 5.82
N SER A 140 -6.65 12.46 5.87
CA SER A 140 -5.57 12.99 5.04
C SER A 140 -4.28 13.04 5.83
N ILE A 141 -3.21 12.49 5.26
CA ILE A 141 -1.87 12.36 5.83
C ILE A 141 -0.91 13.04 4.87
N ARG A 142 -0.22 14.10 5.31
CA ARG A 142 0.58 14.93 4.40
C ARG A 142 1.99 15.14 4.91
N ASN A 143 2.93 15.29 3.99
CA ASN A 143 4.23 15.89 4.25
C ASN A 143 4.64 16.78 3.05
N ARG A 144 5.85 17.33 3.07
CA ARG A 144 6.35 18.21 1.99
C ARG A 144 6.42 17.59 0.59
N LEU A 145 6.37 16.26 0.45
CA LEU A 145 6.43 15.56 -0.83
C LEU A 145 5.04 15.24 -1.39
N GLY A 146 4.00 15.26 -0.58
CA GLY A 146 2.62 15.04 -1.02
C GLY A 146 1.67 14.60 0.07
N SER A 147 0.50 14.14 -0.35
CA SER A 147 -0.60 13.71 0.51
C SER A 147 -1.04 12.30 0.18
N PHE A 148 -1.36 11.56 1.24
CA PHE A 148 -1.95 10.23 1.18
C PHE A 148 -3.26 10.23 1.98
N GLY A 149 -4.31 9.72 1.38
CA GLY A 149 -5.65 9.78 1.93
C GLY A 149 -6.24 8.40 2.14
N VAL A 150 -6.96 8.21 3.24
CA VAL A 150 -7.83 7.05 3.49
C VAL A 150 -9.27 7.53 3.40
N LYS A 151 -10.01 7.01 2.43
CA LYS A 151 -11.43 7.32 2.24
C LYS A 151 -12.27 6.06 2.35
N VAL A 152 -13.40 6.12 3.03
CA VAL A 152 -14.38 5.03 3.01
C VAL A 152 -15.33 5.18 1.83
N LEU A 153 -15.41 4.13 1.01
CA LEU A 153 -16.36 4.05 -0.11
C LEU A 153 -17.62 3.26 0.27
N LYS A 154 -17.49 2.25 1.13
CA LYS A 154 -18.62 1.49 1.71
C LYS A 154 -18.29 1.07 3.14
N GLY A 155 -19.30 1.09 4.01
CA GLY A 155 -19.17 0.86 5.44
C GLY A 155 -19.07 2.18 6.22
N LYS A 156 -18.54 2.11 7.44
CA LYS A 156 -18.29 3.28 8.30
C LYS A 156 -16.87 3.24 8.84
N MET A 157 -16.28 4.40 9.07
CA MET A 157 -14.96 4.54 9.71
C MET A 157 -15.07 5.32 11.01
N ILE A 158 -14.34 4.85 12.02
CA ILE A 158 -14.00 5.62 13.21
C ILE A 158 -12.49 5.79 13.19
N PHE A 159 -12.03 7.03 13.21
CA PHE A 159 -10.62 7.36 13.29
C PHE A 159 -10.30 7.95 14.66
N LYS A 160 -9.31 7.37 15.35
CA LYS A 160 -8.76 7.93 16.59
C LYS A 160 -7.33 8.38 16.34
N ARG A 161 -7.02 9.63 16.67
CA ARG A 161 -5.66 10.14 16.57
C ARG A 161 -4.78 9.45 17.60
N ASN A 162 -3.75 8.76 17.11
CA ASN A 162 -2.72 8.11 17.91
C ASN A 162 -1.45 8.03 17.05
N GLU A 163 -0.97 9.20 16.66
CA GLU A 163 0.12 9.37 15.70
C GLU A 163 1.43 8.87 16.31
N ARG A 164 2.13 7.97 15.61
CA ARG A 164 3.41 7.45 16.08
C ARG A 164 4.33 7.10 14.91
N TYR A 165 5.62 7.17 15.16
CA TYR A 165 6.61 6.61 14.24
C TYR A 165 6.94 5.18 14.68
N LYS A 166 7.16 4.31 13.71
CA LYS A 166 7.56 2.92 13.91
C LYS A 166 8.76 2.63 13.02
N THR A 167 9.70 1.87 13.54
CA THR A 167 10.81 1.34 12.74
C THR A 167 10.39 -0.02 12.17
N HIS A 168 10.64 -0.22 10.89
CA HIS A 168 10.38 -1.43 10.13
C HIS A 168 11.69 -1.86 9.45
N TYR A 169 11.90 -3.17 9.27
CA TYR A 169 13.13 -3.73 8.70
C TYR A 169 12.88 -4.60 7.46
N PRO A 170 12.21 -4.07 6.41
CA PRO A 170 12.01 -4.85 5.19
C PRO A 170 13.37 -5.13 4.53
N SER A 171 13.62 -6.38 4.14
CA SER A 171 14.92 -6.85 3.63
C SER A 171 16.11 -6.60 4.59
N GLY A 172 15.86 -6.47 5.89
CA GLY A 172 16.91 -6.14 6.88
C GLY A 172 17.36 -4.69 6.85
N GLU A 173 16.74 -3.85 6.01
CA GLU A 173 17.07 -2.43 5.89
C GLU A 173 16.18 -1.60 6.81
N GLU A 174 16.77 -0.73 7.62
CA GLU A 174 15.98 0.16 8.47
C GLU A 174 15.12 1.12 7.63
N GLN A 175 13.83 1.17 7.95
CA GLN A 175 12.88 2.14 7.45
C GLN A 175 12.07 2.73 8.58
N LYS A 176 11.83 4.04 8.50
CA LYS A 176 10.97 4.75 9.44
C LYS A 176 9.61 5.02 8.79
N CYS A 177 8.56 4.43 9.32
CA CYS A 177 7.19 4.65 8.87
C CYS A 177 6.38 5.43 9.91
N PHE A 178 5.33 6.08 9.44
CA PHE A 178 4.40 6.87 10.22
C PHE A 178 3.05 6.16 10.29
N ILE A 179 2.57 5.89 11.50
CA ILE A 179 1.22 5.40 11.76
C ILE A 179 0.35 6.63 12.08
N PRO A 180 -0.65 6.97 11.25
CA PRO A 180 -1.43 8.20 11.42
C PRO A 180 -2.40 8.16 12.60
N GLY A 181 -2.70 6.97 13.10
CA GLY A 181 -3.65 6.73 14.17
C GLY A 181 -4.32 5.37 14.03
N GLU A 182 -5.39 5.18 14.78
CA GLU A 182 -6.17 3.95 14.78
C GLU A 182 -7.38 4.11 13.88
N ILE A 183 -7.49 3.25 12.87
CA ILE A 183 -8.59 3.26 11.90
C ILE A 183 -9.44 2.03 12.14
N PHE A 184 -10.68 2.21 12.57
CA PHE A 184 -11.66 1.16 12.73
C PHE A 184 -12.70 1.23 11.62
N LEU A 185 -12.97 0.11 10.97
CA LEU A 185 -13.94 0.00 9.88
C LEU A 185 -15.05 -0.97 10.27
N THR A 186 -16.27 -0.65 9.87
CA THR A 186 -17.42 -1.57 10.00
C THR A 186 -18.17 -1.68 8.69
N GLY A 187 -18.63 -2.88 8.33
CA GLY A 187 -19.42 -3.13 7.12
C GLY A 187 -19.27 -4.54 6.56
N ASN A 188 -20.07 -4.85 5.53
CA ASN A 188 -19.92 -6.04 4.69
C ASN A 188 -20.57 -5.81 3.31
N PRO A 189 -19.79 -5.47 2.25
CA PRO A 189 -18.35 -5.26 2.29
C PRO A 189 -17.98 -3.95 3.00
N ALA A 190 -16.80 -3.92 3.63
CA ALA A 190 -16.11 -2.68 3.97
C ALA A 190 -15.14 -2.36 2.82
N VAL A 191 -15.24 -1.16 2.25
CA VAL A 191 -14.44 -0.76 1.09
C VAL A 191 -13.76 0.57 1.38
N ILE A 192 -12.44 0.59 1.26
CA ILE A 192 -11.62 1.78 1.41
C ILE A 192 -10.84 2.08 0.14
N GLU A 193 -10.59 3.36 -0.07
CA GLU A 193 -9.67 3.90 -1.04
C GLU A 193 -8.47 4.50 -0.32
N LEU A 194 -7.27 4.08 -0.74
CA LEU A 194 -6.01 4.69 -0.35
C LEU A 194 -5.49 5.51 -1.53
N ALA A 195 -5.62 6.84 -1.48
CA ALA A 195 -5.34 7.73 -2.60
C ALA A 195 -4.06 8.54 -2.37
N ALA A 196 -3.18 8.59 -3.36
CA ALA A 196 -2.02 9.47 -3.38
C ALA A 196 -2.30 10.70 -4.25
N GLU A 197 -2.04 11.88 -3.69
CA GLU A 197 -2.07 13.13 -4.41
C GLU A 197 -0.70 13.81 -4.28
N LYS A 198 -0.16 14.25 -5.40
CA LYS A 198 0.98 15.19 -5.38
C LYS A 198 0.47 16.56 -4.94
N PRO A 199 1.28 17.36 -4.26
CA PRO A 199 0.88 18.72 -3.96
C PRO A 199 0.69 19.48 -5.27
N MET A 200 -0.52 20.00 -5.52
CA MET A 200 -0.78 20.92 -6.63
C MET A 200 -0.21 22.29 -6.25
N LYS A 201 0.96 22.59 -6.82
CA LYS A 201 1.75 23.84 -6.68
C LYS A 201 2.29 24.11 -5.28
N ALA A 202 3.53 24.64 -5.28
CA ALA A 202 4.36 24.87 -4.11
C ALA A 202 3.59 25.67 -3.03
N TYR A 203 3.56 25.13 -1.80
CA TYR A 203 3.43 26.02 -0.66
C TYR A 203 4.68 26.92 -0.65
N PRO A 204 4.54 28.24 -0.46
CA PRO A 204 5.69 29.05 -0.14
C PRO A 204 6.30 28.45 1.12
N GLU A 205 7.57 28.06 1.04
CA GLU A 205 8.36 27.78 2.22
C GLU A 205 8.17 28.99 3.15
N ASN A 206 7.71 28.77 4.38
CA ASN A 206 7.71 29.83 5.37
C ASN A 206 9.17 30.32 5.48
N PRO A 207 9.50 31.57 5.09
CA PRO A 207 10.89 32.02 4.99
C PRO A 207 11.56 32.18 6.37
N GLY A 208 10.80 32.02 7.46
CA GLY A 208 11.24 32.26 8.84
C GLY A 208 11.91 31.08 9.56
N LYS A 209 12.05 29.91 8.95
CA LYS A 209 12.84 28.82 9.55
C LYS A 209 13.73 28.21 8.50
N ARG A 210 14.98 28.67 8.44
CA ARG A 210 16.10 27.90 7.90
C ARG A 210 16.15 26.59 8.68
N GLU A 211 15.43 25.56 8.23
CA GLU A 211 15.74 24.20 8.63
C GLU A 211 17.19 23.97 8.23
N ALA A 212 18.00 23.52 9.19
CA ALA A 212 19.38 23.15 8.95
C ALA A 212 19.49 22.33 7.65
N LYS A 213 20.61 22.43 6.93
CA LYS A 213 20.88 21.58 5.77
C LYS A 213 20.85 20.11 6.23
N HIS A 214 19.66 19.51 6.27
CA HIS A 214 19.45 18.13 6.68
C HIS A 214 19.90 17.30 5.49
N GLN A 215 21.15 16.86 5.53
CA GLN A 215 21.63 15.83 4.63
C GLN A 215 20.72 14.61 4.85
N PRO A 216 19.99 14.14 3.82
CA PRO A 216 19.44 12.81 3.90
C PRO A 216 20.63 11.89 4.17
N ILE A 217 20.54 11.03 5.20
CA ILE A 217 21.44 9.88 5.29
C ILE A 217 21.04 9.01 4.09
N LEU A 218 21.64 9.31 2.95
CA LEU A 218 21.55 8.57 1.70
C LEU A 218 22.35 7.29 1.89
N ASN A 219 21.79 6.37 2.66
CA ASN A 219 22.13 4.97 2.48
C ASN A 219 21.46 4.54 1.18
N THR A 220 22.08 4.91 0.05
CA THR A 220 21.74 4.42 -1.28
C THR A 220 21.93 2.91 -1.28
N LEU A 221 20.83 2.18 -1.12
CA LEU A 221 20.87 0.72 -1.00
C LEU A 221 20.93 0.02 -2.35
N LYS A 222 21.82 -0.99 -2.39
CA LYS A 222 21.94 -2.03 -3.41
C LYS A 222 20.75 -2.99 -3.23
N THR A 223 20.00 -3.25 -4.30
CA THR A 223 19.01 -4.33 -4.30
C THR A 223 19.70 -5.56 -4.86
N ASP A 224 19.82 -6.62 -4.06
CA ASP A 224 20.50 -7.85 -4.49
C ASP A 224 19.65 -8.71 -5.44
N ASN A 225 18.42 -8.26 -5.74
CA ASN A 225 17.53 -8.89 -6.72
C ASN A 225 17.40 -8.00 -7.97
N PRO A 226 18.15 -8.29 -9.05
CA PRO A 226 18.10 -7.53 -10.30
C PRO A 226 16.73 -7.57 -10.98
N LEU A 227 15.98 -8.65 -10.81
CA LEU A 227 14.65 -8.85 -11.40
C LEU A 227 13.62 -7.92 -10.76
N LEU A 228 13.60 -7.82 -9.43
CA LEU A 228 12.76 -6.86 -8.71
C LEU A 228 13.14 -5.42 -9.06
N LYS A 229 14.43 -5.12 -9.18
CA LYS A 229 14.90 -3.81 -9.63
C LYS A 229 14.36 -3.47 -11.03
N LYS A 230 14.44 -4.41 -11.96
CA LYS A 230 13.97 -4.24 -13.35
C LYS A 230 12.45 -4.09 -13.43
N GLY A 231 11.69 -4.88 -12.69
CA GLY A 231 10.23 -4.75 -12.59
C GLY A 231 9.81 -3.40 -12.02
N PHE A 232 10.54 -2.91 -11.01
CA PHE A 232 10.34 -1.57 -10.47
C PHE A 232 10.74 -0.48 -11.46
N ASP A 233 11.89 -0.61 -12.14
CA ASP A 233 12.34 0.32 -13.17
C ASP A 233 11.27 0.42 -14.27
N TRP A 234 10.74 -0.71 -14.78
CA TRP A 234 9.64 -0.74 -15.75
C TRP A 234 8.34 -0.12 -15.23
N SER A 235 7.99 -0.35 -13.96
CA SER A 235 6.83 0.27 -13.33
C SER A 235 6.98 1.78 -13.12
N VAL A 236 8.20 2.33 -13.24
CA VAL A 236 8.48 3.77 -13.13
C VAL A 236 8.69 4.42 -14.49
N THR A 237 9.39 3.76 -15.42
CA THR A 237 9.77 4.32 -16.73
C THR A 237 8.86 3.92 -17.88
N GLY A 238 8.04 2.87 -17.73
CA GLY A 238 7.31 2.26 -18.84
C GLY A 238 5.92 1.78 -18.45
N ILE A 239 5.25 2.44 -17.51
CA ILE A 239 3.91 2.05 -17.06
C ILE A 239 2.92 1.96 -18.25
N GLU A 240 3.07 2.78 -19.29
CA GLU A 240 2.31 2.72 -20.54
C GLU A 240 2.65 1.50 -21.41
N LEU A 241 3.90 1.02 -21.34
CA LEU A 241 4.39 -0.18 -22.02
C LEU A 241 3.95 -1.48 -21.31
N LEU A 242 3.41 -1.37 -20.09
CA LEU A 242 2.85 -2.51 -19.34
C LEU A 242 1.40 -2.84 -19.74
N ARG A 243 0.80 -2.05 -20.64
CA ARG A 243 -0.57 -2.24 -21.13
C ARG A 243 -0.64 -3.45 -22.06
N LYS A 244 -1.34 -4.51 -21.65
CA LYS A 244 -1.70 -5.65 -22.51
C LYS A 244 -3.19 -5.61 -22.84
N LYS A 245 -3.51 -5.70 -24.14
CA LYS A 245 -4.85 -6.00 -24.64
C LYS A 245 -5.10 -7.50 -24.56
N TYR A 246 -6.14 -7.91 -23.84
CA TYR A 246 -6.73 -9.24 -23.94
C TYR A 246 -8.03 -9.13 -24.74
N ASN A 247 -8.49 -10.25 -25.32
CA ASN A 247 -9.64 -10.31 -26.23
C ASN A 247 -10.95 -9.68 -25.66
N SER A 248 -11.03 -9.42 -24.35
CA SER A 248 -12.21 -8.83 -23.69
C SER A 248 -11.92 -7.68 -22.70
N PHE A 249 -10.66 -7.29 -22.45
CA PHE A 249 -10.31 -6.16 -21.58
C PHE A 249 -8.86 -5.69 -21.75
N GLU A 250 -8.54 -4.49 -21.27
CA GLU A 250 -7.19 -3.96 -21.18
C GLU A 250 -6.70 -4.01 -19.72
N GLY A 251 -5.44 -4.41 -19.49
CA GLY A 251 -4.84 -4.46 -18.15
C GLY A 251 -3.37 -4.07 -18.17
N PHE A 252 -2.84 -3.61 -17.03
CA PHE A 252 -1.45 -3.20 -16.88
C PHE A 252 -0.69 -4.22 -16.01
N TYR A 253 0.41 -4.78 -16.53
CA TYR A 253 1.22 -5.77 -15.82
C TYR A 253 2.49 -5.13 -15.25
N ALA A 254 2.53 -4.79 -13.96
CA ALA A 254 3.80 -4.50 -13.30
C ALA A 254 4.48 -5.82 -12.86
N GLY A 255 5.79 -5.93 -13.06
CA GLY A 255 6.54 -7.16 -12.79
C GLY A 255 6.89 -7.96 -14.05
N LEU A 256 7.81 -8.92 -13.90
CA LEU A 256 8.26 -9.78 -14.99
C LEU A 256 7.19 -10.84 -15.32
N PRO A 257 7.01 -11.21 -16.60
CA PRO A 257 6.11 -12.29 -17.00
C PRO A 257 6.43 -13.61 -16.30
#